data_AF-A0A091AH67-F1
#
_entry.id   AF-A0A091AH67-F1
#
_cell.length_a   1.000
_cell.length_b   1.000
_cell.length_c   1.000
_cell.angle_alpha   90.00
_cell.angle_beta   90.00
_cell.angle_gamma   90.00
#
_symmetry.space_group_name_H-M   'P 1'
#
loop_
_entity.id
_entity.type
_entity.pdbx_description
1 polymer ?
#
loop_
_entity_poly.entity_id
_entity_poly.type
_entity_poly.pdbx_seq_one_letter_code
_entity_poly.pdbx_strand_id
1 'polypeptide(L)'
;MNLIDELEKLGEQEVRKRLANNVYGDHRNPNNSSVQTWLRSKEVEGEEARSEEAITVAREANDLACVSNSIALEAKELARSEAASAATSARWAKIAAVIAAIAAIISTATTIIIALYIKNP
;
A
#
# COMPACT_ATOMS: atom_id res chain seq x y z
N MET A 1 37.56 -12.29 36.43
CA MET A 1 36.50 -11.60 35.66
C MET A 1 36.87 -11.78 34.20
N ASN A 2 35.96 -12.24 33.33
CA ASN A 2 36.27 -12.50 31.93
C ASN A 2 36.36 -11.16 31.17
N LEU A 3 37.36 -10.99 30.31
CA LEU A 3 37.55 -9.78 29.52
C LEU A 3 36.31 -9.45 28.70
N ILE A 4 35.65 -10.47 28.14
CA ILE A 4 34.42 -10.30 27.35
C ILE A 4 33.29 -9.69 28.19
N ASP A 5 33.08 -10.16 29.43
CA ASP A 5 32.05 -9.62 30.32
C ASP A 5 32.31 -8.14 30.68
N GLU A 6 33.58 -7.72 30.73
CA GLU A 6 33.96 -6.33 30.95
C GLU A 6 33.69 -5.46 29.71
N LEU A 7 33.92 -5.99 28.50
CA LEU A 7 33.60 -5.30 27.26
C LEU A 7 32.08 -5.13 27.08
N GLU A 8 31.29 -6.16 27.38
CA GLU A 8 29.83 -6.08 27.34
C GLU A 8 29.29 -5.03 28.34
N LYS A 9 29.86 -4.95 29.55
CA LYS A 9 29.46 -3.94 30.54
C LYS A 9 29.83 -2.51 30.13
N LEU A 10 30.94 -2.34 29.41
CA LEU A 10 31.38 -1.03 28.92
C LEU A 10 30.54 -0.56 27.72
N GLY A 11 30.07 -1.50 26.91
CA GLY A 11 29.34 -1.20 25.68
C GLY A 11 30.26 -0.83 24.52
N GLU A 12 29.80 -1.11 23.31
CA GLU A 12 30.60 -1.04 22.08
C GLU A 12 31.24 0.34 21.85
N GLN A 13 30.49 1.43 22.03
CA GLN A 13 30.98 2.79 21.80
C GLN A 13 32.15 3.16 22.71
N GLU A 14 32.06 2.80 23.99
CA GLU A 14 33.11 3.11 24.96
C GLU A 14 34.34 2.23 24.73
N VAL A 15 34.15 0.96 24.35
CA VAL A 15 35.25 0.06 23.94
C VAL A 15 35.99 0.61 22.71
N ARG A 16 35.27 1.07 21.67
CA ARG A 16 35.89 1.71 20.49
C ARG A 16 36.69 2.96 20.87
N LYS A 17 36.14 3.80 21.75
CA LYS A 17 36.81 5.01 22.25
C LYS A 17 38.10 4.69 23.02
N ARG A 18 38.06 3.68 23.89
CA ARG A 18 39.24 3.21 24.65
C ARG A 18 40.28 2.56 23.75
N LEU A 19 39.86 1.83 22.73
CA LEU A 19 40.75 1.28 21.72
C LEU A 19 41.46 2.39 20.93
N ALA A 20 40.73 3.44 20.52
CA ALA A 20 41.32 4.60 19.84
C ALA A 20 42.34 5.37 20.71
N ASN A 21 42.13 5.39 22.03
CA ASN A 21 43.06 5.98 23.01
C ASN A 21 44.19 5.02 23.43
N ASN A 22 44.34 3.87 22.76
CA ASN A 22 45.36 2.86 23.01
C ASN A 22 45.36 2.27 24.45
N VAL A 23 44.19 2.28 25.12
CA VAL A 23 44.03 1.82 26.52
C VAL A 23 44.31 0.32 26.66
N TYR A 24 44.05 -0.47 25.62
CA TYR A 24 44.29 -1.91 25.60
C TYR A 24 45.73 -2.30 25.18
N GLY A 25 46.61 -1.30 25.06
CA GLY A 25 47.99 -1.47 24.64
C GLY A 25 48.14 -1.68 23.13
N ASP A 26 49.38 -1.86 22.70
CA ASP A 26 49.74 -1.95 21.29
C ASP A 26 49.24 -3.24 20.60
N HIS A 27 49.33 -3.31 19.28
CA HIS A 27 48.88 -4.45 18.44
C HIS A 27 49.41 -5.83 18.87
N ARG A 28 50.55 -5.85 19.57
CA ARG A 28 51.18 -7.08 20.08
C ARG A 28 50.61 -7.55 21.42
N ASN A 29 49.78 -6.72 22.07
CA ASN A 29 49.12 -7.07 23.31
C ASN A 29 47.94 -8.02 22.99
N PRO A 30 47.88 -9.22 23.60
CA PRO A 30 46.77 -10.14 23.41
C PRO A 30 45.41 -9.52 23.72
N ASN A 31 45.34 -8.58 24.67
CA ASN A 31 44.09 -7.88 25.01
C ASN A 31 43.58 -7.03 23.84
N ASN A 32 44.46 -6.40 23.06
CA ASN A 32 44.07 -5.61 21.89
C ASN A 32 43.46 -6.53 20.80
N SER A 33 44.11 -7.67 20.53
CA SER A 33 43.58 -8.68 19.60
C SER A 33 42.21 -9.21 20.02
N SER A 34 42.00 -9.48 21.32
CA SER A 34 40.71 -9.95 21.83
C SER A 34 39.63 -8.87 21.72
N VAL A 35 39.95 -7.61 22.00
CA VAL A 35 39.00 -6.48 21.86
C VAL A 35 38.60 -6.27 20.40
N GLN A 36 39.56 -6.29 19.46
CA GLN A 36 39.24 -6.18 18.03
C GLN A 36 38.38 -7.34 17.53
N THR A 37 38.65 -8.55 18.01
CA THR A 37 37.84 -9.73 17.67
C THR A 37 36.41 -9.60 18.20
N TRP A 38 36.25 -9.12 19.43
CA TRP A 38 34.93 -8.85 20.01
C TRP A 38 34.18 -7.75 19.25
N LEU A 39 34.83 -6.63 18.92
CA LEU A 39 34.23 -5.57 18.10
C LEU A 39 33.78 -6.09 16.73
N ARG A 40 34.60 -6.94 16.09
CA ARG A 40 34.23 -7.58 14.82
C ARG A 40 33.01 -8.49 14.99
N SER A 41 32.90 -9.24 16.08
CA SER A 41 31.69 -10.05 16.33
C SER A 41 30.44 -9.20 16.48
N LYS A 42 30.53 -8.01 17.12
CA LYS A 42 29.40 -7.07 17.21
C LYS A 42 29.02 -6.46 15.87
N GLU A 43 29.99 -6.16 15.01
CA GLU A 43 29.72 -5.70 13.65
C GLU A 43 28.99 -6.76 12.82
N VAL A 44 29.40 -8.02 12.92
CA VAL A 44 28.72 -9.15 12.24
C VAL A 44 27.31 -9.34 12.77
N GLU A 45 27.13 -9.38 14.08
CA GLU A 45 25.80 -9.50 14.73
C GLU A 45 24.87 -8.35 14.29
N GLY A 46 25.38 -7.13 14.25
CA GLY A 46 24.62 -5.96 13.79
C GLY A 46 24.28 -6.01 12.29
N GLU A 47 25.14 -6.58 11.45
CA GLU A 47 24.86 -6.74 10.03
C GLU A 47 23.83 -7.85 9.77
N GLU A 48 23.92 -8.98 10.48
CA GLU A 48 22.94 -10.05 10.40
C GLU A 48 21.55 -9.56 10.83
N ALA A 49 21.46 -8.82 11.93
CA ALA A 49 20.20 -8.22 12.38
C ALA A 49 19.62 -7.23 11.35
N ARG A 50 20.45 -6.36 10.76
CA ARG A 50 20.01 -5.45 9.68
C ARG A 50 19.53 -6.20 8.44
N SER A 51 20.23 -7.28 8.06
CA SER A 51 19.84 -8.10 6.92
C SER A 51 18.51 -8.79 7.16
N GLU A 52 18.28 -9.32 8.36
CA GLU A 52 17.01 -9.97 8.72
C GLU A 52 15.85 -8.97 8.76
N GLU A 53 16.08 -7.77 9.28
CA GLU A 53 15.11 -6.67 9.24
C GLU A 53 14.79 -6.26 7.80
N ALA A 54 15.81 -6.11 6.94
CA ALA A 54 15.60 -5.78 5.53
C ALA A 54 14.80 -6.86 4.78
N ILE A 55 15.05 -8.14 5.06
CA ILE A 55 14.26 -9.24 4.49
C ILE A 55 12.81 -9.18 4.97
N THR A 56 12.59 -8.88 6.25
CA THR A 56 11.26 -8.77 6.83
C THR A 56 10.48 -7.62 6.20
N VAL A 57 11.08 -6.44 6.10
CA VAL A 57 10.49 -5.27 5.43
C VAL A 57 10.18 -5.58 3.96
N ALA A 58 11.08 -6.27 3.25
CA ALA A 58 10.85 -6.65 1.86
C ALA A 58 9.66 -7.63 1.71
N ARG A 59 9.48 -8.57 2.65
CA ARG A 59 8.33 -9.48 2.67
C ARG A 59 7.04 -8.73 2.93
N GLU A 60 7.00 -7.87 3.94
CA GLU A 60 5.82 -7.06 4.25
C GLU A 60 5.42 -6.15 3.08
N ALA A 61 6.39 -5.54 2.42
CA ALA A 61 6.15 -4.72 1.23
C ALA A 61 5.56 -5.54 0.07
N ASN A 62 6.05 -6.76 -0.14
CA ASN A 62 5.52 -7.66 -1.17
C ASN A 62 4.10 -8.12 -0.86
N ASP A 63 3.82 -8.46 0.40
CA ASP A 63 2.48 -8.86 0.83
C ASP A 63 1.48 -7.70 0.66
N LEU A 64 1.88 -6.47 1.03
CA LEU A 64 1.08 -5.27 0.80
C LEU A 64 0.83 -5.00 -0.69
N ALA A 65 1.84 -5.20 -1.54
CA ALA A 65 1.70 -5.07 -2.98
C ALA A 65 0.72 -6.10 -3.56
N CYS A 66 0.77 -7.33 -3.07
CA CYS A 66 -0.15 -8.40 -3.46
C CYS A 66 -1.61 -8.06 -3.11
N VAL A 67 -1.85 -7.62 -1.86
CA VAL A 67 -3.19 -7.18 -1.40
C VAL A 67 -3.66 -5.96 -2.18
N SER A 68 -2.79 -4.99 -2.44
CA SER A 68 -3.15 -3.81 -3.23
C SER A 68 -3.55 -4.18 -4.66
N ASN A 69 -2.84 -5.15 -5.25
CA ASN A 69 -3.16 -5.64 -6.59
C ASN A 69 -4.51 -6.38 -6.63
N SER A 70 -4.83 -7.18 -5.60
CA SER A 70 -6.15 -7.84 -5.54
C SER A 70 -7.28 -6.82 -5.43
N ILE A 71 -7.13 -5.80 -4.57
CA ILE A 71 -8.11 -4.70 -4.44
C ILE A 71 -8.26 -3.95 -5.76
N ALA A 72 -7.17 -3.66 -6.46
CA ALA A 72 -7.22 -2.99 -7.75
C ALA A 72 -7.95 -3.82 -8.82
N LEU A 73 -7.77 -5.14 -8.82
CA LEU A 73 -8.48 -6.05 -9.72
C LEU A 73 -9.99 -6.10 -9.41
N GLU A 74 -10.35 -6.18 -8.14
CA GLU A 74 -11.76 -6.16 -7.71
C GLU A 74 -12.43 -4.83 -8.07
N ALA A 75 -11.77 -3.70 -7.81
CA ALA A 75 -12.27 -2.38 -8.17
C ALA A 75 -12.45 -2.22 -9.68
N LYS A 76 -11.52 -2.75 -10.48
CA LYS A 76 -11.63 -2.76 -11.94
C LYS A 76 -12.84 -3.57 -12.40
N GLU A 77 -13.08 -4.74 -11.82
CA GLU A 77 -14.22 -5.57 -12.18
C GLU A 77 -15.55 -4.92 -11.79
N LEU A 78 -15.62 -4.32 -10.59
CA LEU A 78 -16.77 -3.55 -10.15
C LEU A 78 -17.07 -2.39 -11.11
N ALA A 79 -16.06 -1.61 -11.49
CA ALA A 79 -16.21 -0.51 -12.43
C ALA A 79 -16.73 -0.98 -13.81
N ARG A 80 -16.29 -2.15 -14.29
CA ARG A 80 -16.80 -2.74 -15.54
C ARG A 80 -18.26 -3.14 -15.42
N SER A 81 -18.64 -3.77 -14.31
CA SER A 81 -20.02 -4.18 -14.03
C SER A 81 -20.95 -2.96 -13.96
N GLU A 82 -20.54 -1.91 -13.24
CA GLU A 82 -21.30 -0.66 -13.14
C GLU A 82 -21.43 0.04 -14.49
N ALA A 83 -20.36 0.09 -15.30
CA ALA A 83 -20.42 0.66 -16.64
C ALA A 83 -21.40 -0.11 -17.55
N ALA A 84 -21.42 -1.44 -17.48
CA ALA A 84 -22.35 -2.27 -18.24
C ALA A 84 -23.81 -2.06 -17.80
N SER A 85 -24.04 -1.97 -16.48
CA SER A 85 -25.34 -1.66 -15.90
C SER A 85 -25.84 -0.26 -16.31
N ALA A 86 -24.98 0.75 -16.21
CA ALA A 86 -25.30 2.12 -16.61
C ALA A 86 -25.64 2.22 -18.10
N ALA A 87 -24.88 1.54 -18.97
CA ALA A 87 -25.16 1.50 -20.41
C ALA A 87 -26.53 0.86 -20.72
N THR A 88 -26.88 -0.20 -20.00
CA THR A 88 -28.17 -0.90 -20.16
C THR A 88 -29.33 -0.01 -19.70
N SER A 89 -29.22 0.59 -18.52
CA SER A 89 -30.20 1.54 -17.98
C SER A 89 -30.40 2.75 -18.90
N ALA A 90 -29.32 3.31 -19.45
CA ALA A 90 -29.38 4.41 -20.40
C ALA A 90 -30.13 4.03 -21.69
N ARG A 91 -30.00 2.79 -22.17
CA ARG A 91 -30.74 2.30 -23.34
C ARG A 91 -32.23 2.23 -23.07
N TRP A 92 -32.64 1.66 -21.94
CA TRP A 92 -34.05 1.58 -21.56
C TRP A 92 -34.67 2.95 -21.31
N ALA A 93 -33.93 3.86 -20.65
CA ALA A 93 -34.36 5.23 -20.44
C ALA A 93 -34.61 5.96 -21.78
N LYS A 94 -33.73 5.77 -22.78
CA LYS A 94 -33.94 6.33 -24.14
C LYS A 94 -35.22 5.79 -24.78
N ILE A 95 -35.48 4.49 -24.69
CA ILE A 95 -36.70 3.87 -25.23
C ILE A 95 -37.95 4.44 -24.53
N ALA A 96 -37.93 4.50 -23.20
CA ALA A 96 -39.02 5.06 -22.42
C ALA A 96 -39.28 6.53 -22.77
N ALA A 97 -38.23 7.33 -22.96
CA ALA A 97 -38.35 8.73 -23.37
C ALA A 97 -39.00 8.87 -24.76
N VAL A 98 -38.66 8.01 -25.72
CA VAL A 98 -39.29 8.01 -27.05
C VAL A 98 -40.77 7.66 -26.97
N ILE A 99 -41.13 6.64 -26.19
CA ILE A 99 -42.53 6.24 -25.98
C ILE A 99 -43.32 7.39 -25.32
N ALA A 100 -42.75 8.00 -24.28
CA ALA A 100 -43.36 9.14 -23.60
C ALA A 100 -43.59 10.33 -24.54
N ALA A 101 -42.62 10.62 -25.43
CA ALA A 101 -42.76 11.68 -26.42
C ALA A 101 -43.90 11.39 -27.42
N ILE A 102 -44.02 10.16 -27.92
CA ILE A 102 -45.12 9.76 -28.81
C ILE A 102 -46.47 9.87 -28.09
N ALA A 103 -46.57 9.38 -26.85
CA ALA A 103 -47.79 9.47 -26.05
C ALA A 103 -48.20 10.93 -25.80
N ALA A 104 -47.24 11.81 -25.52
CA ALA A 104 -47.49 13.24 -25.35
C ALA A 104 -48.03 13.91 -26.63
N ILE A 105 -47.49 13.55 -27.80
CA ILE A 105 -47.98 14.06 -29.09
C ILE A 105 -49.44 13.62 -29.32
N ILE A 106 -49.73 12.33 -29.12
CA ILE A 106 -51.09 11.78 -29.29
C ILE A 106 -52.06 12.45 -28.30
N SER A 107 -51.68 12.57 -27.03
CA SER A 107 -52.49 13.21 -26.00
C SER A 107 -52.77 14.69 -26.31
N THR A 108 -51.78 15.41 -26.85
CA THR A 108 -51.97 16.80 -27.26
C THR A 108 -52.93 16.89 -28.44
N ALA A 109 -52.78 16.02 -29.44
CA ALA A 109 -53.65 15.98 -30.61
C ALA A 109 -55.11 15.67 -30.25
N THR A 110 -55.35 14.67 -29.39
CA THR A 110 -56.71 14.34 -28.93
C THR A 110 -57.34 15.50 -28.16
N THR A 111 -56.56 16.16 -27.29
CA THR A 111 -57.02 17.36 -26.56
C THR A 111 -57.46 18.47 -27.51
N ILE A 112 -56.69 18.73 -28.58
CA ILE A 112 -57.03 19.74 -29.60
C ILE A 112 -58.31 19.35 -30.35
N ILE A 113 -58.43 18.09 -30.78
CA ILE A 113 -59.62 17.62 -31.52
C ILE A 113 -60.88 17.77 -30.67
N ILE A 114 -60.82 17.34 -29.40
CA ILE A 114 -61.94 17.48 -28.46
C ILE A 114 -62.30 18.96 -28.28
N ALA A 115 -61.31 19.84 -28.10
CA ALA A 115 -61.55 21.27 -27.96
C ALA A 115 -62.20 21.90 -29.20
N LEU A 116 -61.81 21.46 -30.41
CA LEU A 116 -62.40 21.94 -31.67
C LEU A 116 -63.83 21.44 -31.87
N TYR A 117 -64.13 20.19 -31.49
CA TYR A 117 -65.46 19.61 -31.61
C TYR A 117 -66.46 20.28 -30.67
N ILE A 118 -66.06 20.54 -29.42
CA ILE A 118 -66.90 21.28 -28.45
C ILE A 118 -67.19 22.71 -28.93
N LYS A 119 -66.25 23.33 -29.65
CA LYS A 119 -66.38 24.71 -30.14
C LYS A 119 -67.25 24.85 -31.40
N ASN A 120 -67.43 23.77 -32.18
CA ASN A 120 -68.27 23.73 -33.38
C ASN A 120 -69.25 22.53 -33.31
N PRO A 121 -70.30 22.59 -32.47
CA PRO A 121 -71.29 21.52 -32.36
C PRO A 121 -72.12 21.34 -33.64
#